data_AF-A0A1A8PSH9-F1
#
_entry.id   AF-A0A1A8PSH9-F1
#
_cell.length_a   1.000
_cell.length_b   1.000
_cell.length_c   1.000
_cell.angle_alpha   90.00
_cell.angle_beta   90.00
_cell.angle_gamma   90.00
#
_symmetry.space_group_name_H-M   'P 1'
#
loop_
_entity.id
_entity.type
_entity.pdbx_description
1 polymer ?
#
loop_
_entity_poly.entity_id
_entity_poly.type
_entity_poly.pdbx_seq_one_letter_code
_entity_poly.pdbx_strand_id
1 'polypeptide(L)'
;MLAEQFVAGGPRLHLYDFEEKHWKYLHNWQHATMYLFFGLAAAVSLITHSTEAAPPALDRLMLGIAFFNEGFLFLYHLHGRSMLDVHVHQLLLYAVFGQALIAFLEVFHRGNIILELLRCTLTLL
;
A
#
# COMPACT_ATOMS: atom_id res chain seq x y z
N MET A 1 6.21 -1.88 12.83
CA MET A 1 6.34 -2.21 11.41
C MET A 1 7.80 -2.16 10.93
N LEU A 2 8.44 -0.99 10.76
CA LEU A 2 9.90 -0.92 10.57
C LEU A 2 10.64 -1.13 11.91
N ALA A 3 10.15 -0.53 12.99
CA ALA A 3 10.64 -0.78 14.35
C ALA A 3 10.49 -2.26 14.78
N GLU A 4 9.51 -2.98 14.23
CA GLU A 4 9.34 -4.43 14.49
C GLU A 4 10.45 -5.27 13.85
N GLN A 5 11.17 -4.77 12.85
CA GLN A 5 12.39 -5.41 12.35
C GLN A 5 13.49 -5.42 13.41
N PHE A 6 13.49 -4.44 14.31
CA PHE A 6 14.59 -4.17 15.25
C PHE A 6 14.24 -4.43 16.72
N VAL A 7 13.01 -4.87 17.01
CA VAL A 7 12.64 -5.31 18.36
C VAL A 7 13.42 -6.55 18.77
N ALA A 8 13.57 -6.79 20.07
CA ALA A 8 14.17 -8.03 20.57
C ALA A 8 13.40 -9.26 20.03
N GLY A 9 14.09 -10.10 19.25
CA GLY A 9 13.50 -11.27 18.57
C GLY A 9 12.95 -11.00 17.15
N GLY A 10 13.01 -9.75 16.68
CA GLY A 10 12.55 -9.38 15.33
C GLY A 10 13.41 -9.94 14.18
N PRO A 11 12.94 -9.81 12.93
CA PRO A 11 13.62 -10.35 11.74
C PRO A 11 15.00 -9.75 11.46
N ARG A 12 15.35 -8.56 11.99
CA ARG A 12 16.63 -7.86 11.76
C ARG A 12 17.01 -7.76 10.28
N LEU A 13 16.03 -7.45 9.43
CA LEU A 13 16.18 -7.40 7.97
C LEU A 13 16.51 -8.74 7.30
N HIS A 14 16.43 -9.87 8.02
CA HIS A 14 16.45 -11.20 7.42
C HIS A 14 15.04 -11.59 6.96
N LEU A 15 14.89 -11.72 5.65
CA LEU A 15 13.65 -12.15 5.00
C LEU A 15 13.53 -13.67 4.90
N TYR A 16 14.65 -14.35 4.67
CA TYR A 16 14.69 -15.79 4.44
C TYR A 16 15.72 -16.46 5.35
N ASP A 17 15.31 -17.58 5.94
CA ASP A 17 16.20 -18.47 6.67
C ASP A 17 16.75 -19.52 5.68
N PHE A 18 18.04 -19.42 5.36
CA PHE A 18 18.69 -20.34 4.42
C PHE A 18 19.02 -21.69 5.03
N GLU A 19 19.13 -21.79 6.35
CA GLU A 19 19.39 -23.06 7.04
C GLU A 19 18.10 -23.88 7.10
N GLU A 20 17.02 -23.27 7.57
CA GLU A 20 15.71 -23.90 7.75
C GLU A 20 14.80 -23.81 6.51
N LYS A 21 15.30 -23.20 5.42
CA LYS A 21 14.64 -23.06 4.11
C LYS A 21 13.21 -22.54 4.15
N HIS A 22 12.96 -21.50 4.94
CA HIS A 22 11.62 -20.89 5.04
C HIS A 22 11.67 -19.36 5.17
N TRP A 23 10.53 -18.72 4.90
CA TRP A 23 10.37 -17.26 5.05
C TRP A 23 10.18 -16.88 6.52
N LYS A 24 11.00 -15.95 7.01
CA LYS A 24 10.97 -15.55 8.41
C LYS A 24 10.07 -14.33 8.59
N TYR A 25 9.04 -14.46 9.44
CA TYR A 25 8.08 -13.39 9.75
C TYR A 25 7.46 -12.74 8.49
N LEU A 26 7.04 -13.56 7.52
CA LEU A 26 6.53 -13.09 6.21
C LEU A 26 5.41 -12.04 6.34
N HIS A 27 4.53 -12.20 7.33
CA HIS A 27 3.49 -11.23 7.65
C HIS A 27 4.04 -9.83 7.95
N ASN A 28 5.11 -9.73 8.75
CA ASN A 28 5.72 -8.45 9.11
C ASN A 28 6.38 -7.79 7.89
N TRP A 29 6.90 -8.61 6.97
CA TRP A 29 7.44 -8.13 5.71
C TRP A 29 6.36 -7.58 4.79
N GLN A 30 5.20 -8.24 4.68
CA GLN A 30 4.05 -7.70 3.93
C GLN A 30 3.68 -6.30 4.45
N HIS A 31 3.55 -6.13 5.76
CA HIS A 31 3.24 -4.84 6.34
C HIS A 31 4.37 -3.82 6.12
N ALA A 32 5.62 -4.19 6.35
CA ALA A 32 6.76 -3.31 6.12
C ALA A 32 6.80 -2.80 4.67
N THR A 33 6.53 -3.66 3.69
CA THR A 33 6.40 -3.28 2.28
C THR A 33 5.25 -2.30 2.07
N MET A 34 4.05 -2.57 2.59
CA MET A 34 2.90 -1.67 2.50
C MET A 34 3.25 -0.26 3.01
N TYR A 35 3.78 -0.13 4.23
CA TYR A 35 4.15 1.18 4.80
C TYR A 35 5.26 1.88 4.03
N LEU A 36 6.22 1.12 3.48
CA LEU A 36 7.28 1.70 2.66
C LEU A 36 6.70 2.40 1.44
N PHE A 37 5.77 1.76 0.71
CA PHE A 37 5.17 2.35 -0.48
C PHE A 37 4.32 3.58 -0.16
N PHE A 38 3.55 3.57 0.93
CA PHE A 38 2.83 4.76 1.38
C PHE A 38 3.76 5.88 1.87
N GLY A 39 4.85 5.53 2.55
CA GLY A 39 5.89 6.48 2.95
C GLY A 39 6.56 7.14 1.74
N LEU A 40 6.86 6.37 0.70
CA LEU A 40 7.38 6.88 -0.58
C LEU A 40 6.35 7.77 -1.28
N ALA A 41 5.08 7.39 -1.31
CA ALA A 41 4.01 8.22 -1.86
C ALA A 41 3.88 9.57 -1.13
N ALA A 42 3.95 9.56 0.20
CA ALA A 42 3.96 10.78 1.00
C ALA A 42 5.20 11.66 0.73
N ALA A 43 6.39 11.06 0.62
CA ALA A 43 7.61 11.79 0.29
C ALA A 43 7.54 12.44 -1.11
N VAL A 44 7.06 11.69 -2.10
CA VAL A 44 6.84 12.20 -3.46
C VAL A 44 5.81 13.33 -3.46
N SER A 45 4.71 13.18 -2.72
CA SER A 45 3.73 14.26 -2.54
C SER A 45 4.38 15.51 -1.95
N LEU A 46 5.17 15.37 -0.89
CA LEU A 46 5.85 16.52 -0.26
C LEU A 46 6.80 17.22 -1.26
N ILE A 47 7.60 16.46 -2.00
CA ILE A 47 8.50 17.01 -3.02
C ILE A 47 7.71 17.74 -4.11
N THR A 48 6.64 17.12 -4.61
CA THR A 48 5.81 17.66 -5.69
C THR A 48 5.10 18.96 -5.30
N HIS A 49 4.69 19.10 -4.04
CA HIS A 49 3.94 20.26 -3.55
C HIS A 49 4.79 21.32 -2.84
N SER A 50 6.05 21.01 -2.52
CA SER A 50 6.96 21.94 -1.81
C SER A 50 8.12 22.43 -2.68
N THR A 51 8.32 21.85 -3.86
CA THR A 51 9.44 22.14 -4.76
C THR A 51 9.00 22.06 -6.22
N GLU A 52 9.82 22.57 -7.13
CA GLU A 52 9.65 22.40 -8.58
C GLU A 52 10.38 21.15 -9.13
N ALA A 53 10.93 20.30 -8.26
CA ALA A 53 11.81 19.19 -8.65
C ALA A 53 11.07 17.98 -9.24
N ALA A 54 9.74 17.96 -9.19
CA ALA A 54 8.92 16.84 -9.65
C ALA A 54 7.68 17.32 -10.44
N PRO A 55 7.26 16.58 -11.48
CA PRO A 55 6.06 16.93 -12.22
C PRO A 55 4.81 16.72 -11.35
N PRO A 56 3.79 17.60 -11.45
CA PRO A 56 2.58 17.53 -10.64
C PRO A 56 1.84 16.19 -10.69
N ALA A 57 1.98 15.40 -11.75
CA ALA A 57 1.31 14.10 -11.89
C ALA A 57 1.97 12.96 -11.09
N LEU A 58 3.20 13.16 -10.61
CA LEU A 58 3.99 12.11 -9.95
C LEU A 58 3.40 11.71 -8.59
N ASP A 59 2.78 12.64 -7.87
CA ASP A 59 2.12 12.37 -6.59
C ASP A 59 0.98 11.35 -6.73
N ARG A 60 0.11 11.51 -7.75
CA ARG A 60 -1.01 10.60 -8.02
C ARG A 60 -0.53 9.27 -8.56
N LEU A 61 0.51 9.27 -9.39
CA LEU A 61 1.12 8.03 -9.87
C LEU A 61 1.66 7.20 -8.70
N MET A 62 2.43 7.84 -7.80
CA MET A 62 3.02 7.14 -6.66
C MET A 62 1.95 6.68 -5.66
N LEU A 63 0.88 7.46 -5.46
CA LEU A 63 -0.27 7.04 -4.66
C LEU A 63 -0.98 5.82 -5.26
N GLY A 64 -1.20 5.80 -6.57
CA GLY A 64 -1.77 4.65 -7.27
C GLY A 64 -0.91 3.40 -7.14
N ILE A 65 0.42 3.54 -7.26
CA ILE A 65 1.38 2.43 -7.05
C ILE A 65 1.28 1.90 -5.61
N ALA A 66 1.15 2.78 -4.61
CA ALA A 66 1.04 2.37 -3.21
C ALA A 66 -0.23 1.52 -2.96
N PHE A 67 -1.40 2.00 -3.40
CA PHE A 67 -2.64 1.23 -3.30
C PHE A 67 -2.60 -0.06 -4.12
N PHE A 68 -1.99 -0.04 -5.30
CA PHE A 68 -1.83 -1.24 -6.11
C PHE A 68 -1.00 -2.29 -5.38
N ASN A 69 0.13 -1.90 -4.78
CA ASN A 69 0.96 -2.79 -3.97
C ASN A 69 0.21 -3.34 -2.76
N GLU A 70 -0.49 -2.48 -2.02
CA GLU A 70 -1.35 -2.88 -0.90
C GLU A 70 -2.40 -3.91 -1.33
N GLY A 71 -3.08 -3.69 -2.46
CA GLY A 71 -4.09 -4.61 -2.99
C GLY A 71 -3.52 -6.01 -3.25
N PHE A 72 -2.33 -6.11 -3.85
CA PHE A 72 -1.68 -7.41 -4.01
C PHE A 72 -1.27 -8.05 -2.69
N LEU A 73 -0.78 -7.28 -1.73
CA LEU A 73 -0.44 -7.81 -0.41
C LEU A 73 -1.68 -8.36 0.30
N PHE A 74 -2.80 -7.64 0.28
CA PHE A 74 -4.09 -8.09 0.85
C PHE A 74 -4.62 -9.34 0.15
N LEU A 75 -4.53 -9.42 -1.17
CA LEU A 75 -4.98 -10.59 -1.93
C LEU A 75 -4.31 -11.88 -1.44
N TYR A 76 -3.01 -11.83 -1.16
CA TYR A 76 -2.25 -12.99 -0.67
C TYR A 76 -2.25 -13.14 0.86
N HIS A 77 -2.84 -12.20 1.60
CA HIS A 77 -2.90 -12.19 3.07
C HIS A 77 -3.96 -13.14 3.66
N LEU A 78 -4.95 -13.54 2.87
CA LEU A 78 -6.18 -14.18 3.37
C LEU A 78 -6.04 -15.66 3.79
N HIS A 79 -4.88 -16.29 3.55
CA HIS A 79 -4.69 -17.71 3.83
C HIS A 79 -4.83 -18.04 5.33
N GLY A 80 -5.67 -19.02 5.65
CA GLY A 80 -5.86 -19.52 7.01
C GLY A 80 -6.76 -18.66 7.91
N ARG A 81 -7.43 -17.63 7.37
CA ARG A 81 -8.37 -16.78 8.10
C ARG A 81 -9.79 -17.38 8.15
N SER A 82 -10.60 -16.90 9.09
CA SER A 82 -12.02 -17.30 9.21
C SER A 82 -12.86 -16.76 8.04
N MET A 83 -13.99 -17.39 7.75
CA MET A 83 -14.87 -16.96 6.64
C MET A 83 -15.33 -15.50 6.75
N LEU A 84 -15.67 -15.05 7.97
CA LEU A 84 -16.07 -13.66 8.20
C LEU A 84 -14.90 -12.69 7.94
N ASP A 85 -13.72 -13.05 8.44
CA ASP A 85 -12.50 -12.25 8.27
C ASP A 85 -12.15 -12.10 6.78
N VAL A 86 -12.25 -13.19 6.02
CA VAL A 86 -12.07 -13.18 4.56
C VAL A 86 -13.05 -12.24 3.87
N HIS A 87 -14.34 -12.29 4.24
CA HIS A 87 -15.36 -11.46 3.60
C HIS A 87 -15.11 -9.96 3.82
N VAL A 88 -14.77 -9.56 5.04
CA VAL A 88 -14.45 -8.15 5.35
C VAL A 88 -13.21 -7.69 4.60
N HIS A 89 -12.16 -8.52 4.57
CA HIS A 89 -10.93 -8.19 3.83
C HIS A 89 -11.16 -8.14 2.32
N GLN A 90 -12.07 -8.93 1.76
CA GLN A 90 -12.44 -8.86 0.34
C GLN A 90 -13.13 -7.56 -0.02
N LEU A 91 -14.01 -7.04 0.85
CA LEU A 91 -14.62 -5.72 0.65
C LEU A 91 -13.56 -4.62 0.63
N LEU A 92 -12.63 -4.65 1.59
CA LEU A 92 -11.49 -3.73 1.63
C LEU A 92 -10.58 -3.87 0.40
N LEU A 93 -10.35 -5.11 -0.07
CA LEU A 93 -9.55 -5.37 -1.27
C LEU A 93 -10.13 -4.68 -2.51
N TYR A 94 -11.46 -4.72 -2.70
CA TYR A 94 -12.11 -4.03 -3.80
C TYR A 94 -11.99 -2.52 -3.68
N ALA A 95 -12.13 -1.99 -2.46
CA ALA A 95 -11.95 -0.57 -2.20
C ALA A 95 -10.52 -0.11 -2.53
N VAL A 96 -9.49 -0.85 -2.09
CA VAL A 96 -8.07 -0.56 -2.34
C VAL A 96 -7.74 -0.60 -3.83
N PHE A 97 -8.18 -1.62 -4.57
CA PHE A 97 -7.98 -1.66 -6.03
C PHE A 97 -8.74 -0.54 -6.75
N GLY A 98 -9.93 -0.18 -6.26
CA GLY A 98 -10.66 0.99 -6.72
C GLY A 98 -9.83 2.27 -6.51
N GLN A 99 -9.25 2.47 -5.33
CA GLN A 99 -8.41 3.64 -5.06
C GLN A 99 -7.19 3.69 -5.97
N ALA A 100 -6.54 2.54 -6.24
CA ALA A 100 -5.43 2.46 -7.19
C ALA A 100 -5.86 2.91 -8.59
N LEU A 101 -6.98 2.37 -9.09
CA LEU A 101 -7.53 2.75 -10.40
C LEU A 101 -7.84 4.24 -10.49
N ILE A 102 -8.53 4.80 -9.49
CA ILE A 102 -8.88 6.22 -9.48
C ILE A 102 -7.64 7.11 -9.39
N ALA A 103 -6.67 6.76 -8.55
CA ALA A 103 -5.40 7.49 -8.48
C ALA A 103 -4.65 7.47 -9.82
N PHE A 104 -4.66 6.34 -10.56
CA PHE A 104 -4.09 6.30 -11.91
C PHE A 104 -4.87 7.15 -12.92
N LEU A 105 -6.20 7.22 -12.82
CA LEU A 105 -7.00 8.11 -13.68
C LEU A 105 -6.73 9.59 -13.38
N GLU A 106 -6.52 9.95 -12.11
CA GLU A 106 -6.18 11.32 -11.68
C GLU A 106 -4.80 11.79 -12.19
N VAL A 107 -3.91 10.88 -12.61
CA VAL A 107 -2.65 11.23 -13.31
C VAL A 107 -2.95 12.02 -14.59
N PHE A 108 -3.99 11.61 -15.32
CA PHE A 108 -4.38 12.22 -16.59
C PHE A 108 -5.48 13.28 -16.43
N HIS A 109 -6.36 13.11 -15.44
CA HIS A 109 -7.54 13.95 -15.23
C HIS A 109 -7.48 14.70 -13.89
N ARG A 110 -6.32 15.33 -13.61
CA ARG A 110 -6.08 16.04 -12.35
C ARG A 110 -7.11 17.17 -12.13
N GLY A 111 -7.64 17.28 -10.92
CA GLY A 111 -8.65 18.29 -10.55
C GLY A 111 -10.08 17.92 -10.95
N ASN A 112 -10.32 16.70 -11.44
CA ASN A 112 -11.67 16.21 -11.68
C ASN A 112 -12.34 15.85 -10.34
N ILE A 113 -13.28 16.69 -9.92
CA ILE A 113 -14.01 16.54 -8.65
C ILE A 113 -14.69 15.18 -8.49
N ILE A 114 -15.16 14.56 -9.59
CA ILE A 114 -15.82 13.26 -9.54
C ILE A 114 -14.82 12.16 -9.14
N LEU A 115 -13.62 12.19 -9.72
CA LEU A 115 -12.57 11.24 -9.37
C LEU A 115 -12.11 11.44 -7.91
N GLU A 116 -11.95 12.68 -7.48
CA GLU A 116 -11.54 12.98 -6.11
C GLU A 116 -12.58 12.52 -5.08
N LEU A 117 -13.87 12.76 -5.34
CA LEU A 117 -14.96 12.28 -4.50
C LEU A 117 -15.03 10.75 -4.47
N LEU A 118 -14.87 10.09 -5.62
CA LEU A 118 -14.89 8.63 -5.71
C LEU A 118 -13.73 8.02 -4.91
N ARG A 119 -12.53 8.60 -4.99
CA ARG A 119 -11.38 8.19 -4.17
C ARG A 119 -11.69 8.33 -2.67
N CYS A 120 -12.24 9.46 -2.25
CA CYS A 120 -12.64 9.68 -0.85
C CYS A 120 -13.67 8.66 -0.36
N THR A 121 -14.68 8.34 -1.18
CA THR A 121 -15.68 7.31 -0.84
C THR A 121 -15.04 5.93 -0.65
N LEU A 122 -14.09 5.57 -1.51
CA LEU A 122 -13.37 4.30 -1.42
C LEU A 122 -12.41 4.23 -0.23
N THR A 123 -12.08 5.36 0.42
CA THR A 123 -11.29 5.39 1.67
C THR A 123 -12.15 5.19 2.93
N LEU A 124 -13.47 5.37 2.85
CA LEU A 124 -14.38 5.21 3.99
C LEU A 124 -14.76 3.74 4.27
N LEU A 125 -14.45 2.84 3.34
CA LEU A 125 -14.80 1.42 3.39
C LEU A 125 -13.65 0.61 4.01
#